data_AF-A0A7C6T0E7-F1
#
_entry.id   AF-A0A7C6T0E7-F1
#
_cell.length_a   1.000
_cell.length_b   1.000
_cell.length_c   1.000
_cell.angle_alpha   90.00
_cell.angle_beta   90.00
_cell.angle_gamma   90.00
#
_symmetry.space_group_name_H-M   'P 1'
#
loop_
_entity.id
_entity.type
_entity.pdbx_description
1 polymer ?
#
loop_
_entity_poly.entity_id
_entity_poly.type
_entity_poly.pdbx_seq_one_letter_code
_entity_poly.pdbx_strand_id
1 'polypeptide(L)'
;MDKLAQVTGILQALRSIATQANYTDVYKGMEAQCISTYRKCVDLLLTVEGYEEVETIAPELKDSANMKEIGFAVELLLSIVKSGQGEPVVPRFNLHLPHLNRSLRVWRTGRPPRPPRPPRPPRPPRPPRVRWSHHYGGEGRDDLRDELEREMEEKIDQEQERFENQVEAIEDKIEELRDKIDELRDALEDRLDEIRDEYEEKFEELEEAAEEEEEDEPEKDDEDRPSVDDEDLPDEPNG
;
A
#
# COMPACT_ATOMS: atom_id res chain seq x y z
N MET A 1 -1.83 13.00 8.46
CA MET A 1 -1.26 12.92 7.10
C MET A 1 -2.27 12.21 6.24
N ASP A 2 -2.64 12.77 5.09
CA ASP A 2 -3.53 12.06 4.15
C ASP A 2 -2.82 10.81 3.66
N LYS A 3 -3.42 9.63 3.89
CA LYS A 3 -2.87 8.33 3.46
C LYS A 3 -2.48 8.34 1.98
N LEU A 4 -3.28 9.03 1.16
CA LEU A 4 -3.06 9.16 -0.27
C LEU A 4 -1.83 10.02 -0.60
N ALA A 5 -1.57 11.10 0.14
CA ALA A 5 -0.35 11.90 -0.01
C ALA A 5 0.90 11.10 0.40
N GLN A 6 0.80 10.30 1.47
CA GLN A 6 1.87 9.41 1.91
C GLN A 6 2.20 8.36 0.84
N VAL A 7 1.19 7.64 0.32
CA VAL A 7 1.39 6.64 -0.74
C VAL A 7 1.95 7.29 -2.01
N THR A 8 1.45 8.46 -2.39
CA THR A 8 1.96 9.19 -3.57
C THR A 8 3.44 9.54 -3.42
N GLY A 9 3.85 10.01 -2.23
CA GLY A 9 5.26 10.31 -1.94
C GLY A 9 6.15 9.07 -2.04
N ILE A 10 5.71 7.94 -1.46
CA ILE A 10 6.47 6.68 -1.51
C ILE A 10 6.57 6.16 -2.96
N LEU A 11 5.48 6.18 -3.72
CA LEU A 11 5.48 5.77 -5.12
C LEU A 11 6.38 6.67 -5.99
N GLN A 12 6.44 7.97 -5.72
CA GLN A 12 7.37 8.88 -6.40
C GLN A 12 8.85 8.55 -6.08
N ALA A 13 9.16 8.22 -4.82
CA ALA A 13 10.49 7.77 -4.43
C ALA A 13 10.87 6.46 -5.15
N LEU A 14 9.97 5.46 -5.14
CA LEU A 14 10.17 4.19 -5.86
C LEU A 14 10.37 4.40 -7.36
N ARG A 15 9.63 5.32 -7.97
CA ARG A 15 9.82 5.70 -9.38
C ARG A 15 11.21 6.26 -9.62
N SER A 16 11.70 7.14 -8.75
CA SER A 16 13.05 7.72 -8.86
C SER A 16 14.11 6.61 -8.81
N ILE A 17 14.01 5.73 -7.81
CA ILE A 17 14.91 4.58 -7.63
C ILE A 17 14.88 3.66 -8.87
N ALA A 18 13.68 3.28 -9.33
CA ALA A 18 13.52 2.43 -10.52
C ALA A 18 14.08 3.09 -11.79
N THR A 19 13.97 4.42 -11.91
CA THR A 19 14.52 5.15 -13.04
C THR A 19 16.04 5.17 -12.98
N GLN A 20 16.63 5.46 -11.82
CA GLN A 20 18.09 5.48 -11.62
C GLN A 20 18.71 4.09 -11.83
N ALA A 21 18.06 3.03 -11.31
CA ALA A 21 18.48 1.64 -11.48
C ALA A 21 18.56 1.18 -12.95
N ASN A 22 17.89 1.88 -13.88
CA ASN A 22 18.04 1.58 -15.31
C ASN A 22 19.34 2.12 -15.91
N TYR A 23 19.96 3.10 -15.27
CA TYR A 23 21.18 3.75 -15.73
C TYR A 23 22.40 3.36 -14.90
N THR A 24 22.21 2.93 -13.65
CA THR A 24 23.29 2.61 -12.72
C THR A 24 23.09 1.24 -12.07
N ASP A 25 24.20 0.54 -11.86
CA ASP A 25 24.22 -0.76 -11.17
C ASP A 25 24.11 -0.62 -9.63
N VAL A 26 24.11 0.61 -9.12
CA VAL A 26 24.09 0.94 -7.67
C VAL A 26 22.86 0.37 -6.97
N TYR A 27 21.76 0.20 -7.69
CA TYR A 27 20.48 -0.28 -7.14
C TYR A 27 20.23 -1.78 -7.37
N LYS A 28 21.23 -2.53 -7.87
CA LYS A 28 21.15 -3.99 -7.95
C LYS A 28 21.12 -4.58 -6.53
N GLY A 29 20.13 -5.40 -6.23
CA GLY A 29 19.89 -5.97 -4.90
C GLY A 29 18.80 -5.27 -4.09
N MET A 30 18.33 -4.09 -4.52
CA MET A 30 17.21 -3.38 -3.87
C MET A 30 15.84 -3.81 -4.38
N GLU A 31 15.77 -4.77 -5.30
CA GLU A 31 14.51 -5.22 -5.92
C GLU A 31 13.52 -5.73 -4.87
N ALA A 32 13.99 -6.57 -3.94
CA ALA A 32 13.15 -7.16 -2.90
C ALA A 32 12.54 -6.07 -1.99
N GLN A 33 13.34 -5.07 -1.62
CA GLN A 33 12.86 -3.96 -0.79
C GLN A 33 11.83 -3.13 -1.55
N CYS A 34 12.09 -2.80 -2.82
CA CYS A 34 11.15 -2.07 -3.68
C CYS A 34 9.84 -2.82 -3.88
N ILE A 35 9.89 -4.14 -4.09
CA ILE A 35 8.69 -5.00 -4.20
C ILE A 35 7.90 -4.97 -2.89
N SER A 36 8.57 -5.10 -1.74
CA SER A 36 7.91 -5.06 -0.44
C SER A 36 7.22 -3.72 -0.17
N THR A 37 7.90 -2.61 -0.48
CA THR A 37 7.35 -1.26 -0.32
C THR A 37 6.20 -1.01 -1.29
N TYR A 38 6.29 -1.53 -2.52
CA TYR A 38 5.21 -1.47 -3.49
C TYR A 38 3.94 -2.20 -2.98
N ARG A 39 4.09 -3.43 -2.45
CA ARG A 39 2.95 -4.19 -1.89
C ARG A 39 2.28 -3.41 -0.74
N LYS A 40 3.07 -2.86 0.17
CA LYS A 40 2.55 -1.99 1.25
C LYS A 40 1.78 -0.78 0.72
N CYS A 41 2.22 -0.17 -0.39
CA CYS A 41 1.50 0.93 -1.01
C CYS A 41 0.14 0.50 -1.57
N VAL A 42 0.07 -0.69 -2.18
CA VAL A 42 -1.19 -1.28 -2.65
C VAL A 42 -2.13 -1.55 -1.48
N ASP A 43 -1.65 -2.19 -0.43
CA ASP A 43 -2.44 -2.49 0.78
C ASP A 43 -2.99 -1.21 1.42
N LEU A 44 -2.16 -0.17 1.51
CA LEU A 44 -2.59 1.14 2.03
C LEU A 44 -3.68 1.78 1.16
N LEU A 45 -3.59 1.67 -0.17
CA LEU A 45 -4.60 2.20 -1.08
C LEU A 45 -5.92 1.47 -0.96
N LEU A 46 -5.93 0.16 -0.71
CA LEU A 46 -7.16 -0.58 -0.45
C LEU A 46 -7.92 -0.07 0.79
N THR A 47 -7.22 0.57 1.74
CA THR A 47 -7.86 1.21 2.90
C THR A 47 -8.46 2.60 2.61
N VAL A 48 -8.30 3.13 1.40
CA VAL A 48 -8.81 4.45 1.00
C VAL A 48 -10.10 4.26 0.20
N GLU A 49 -11.17 4.95 0.59
CA GLU A 49 -12.45 4.93 -0.11
C GLU A 49 -12.27 5.35 -1.59
N GLY A 50 -12.85 4.56 -2.51
CA GLY A 50 -12.74 4.78 -3.95
C GLY A 50 -11.55 4.09 -4.64
N TYR A 51 -10.73 3.34 -3.90
CA TYR A 51 -9.59 2.58 -4.44
C TYR A 51 -9.70 1.06 -4.23
N GLU A 52 -10.90 0.54 -3.99
CA GLU A 52 -11.17 -0.90 -3.79
C GLU A 52 -10.75 -1.75 -5.01
N GLU A 53 -10.88 -1.20 -6.22
CA GLU A 53 -10.53 -1.91 -7.46
C GLU A 53 -9.02 -1.95 -7.73
N VAL A 54 -8.18 -1.29 -6.92
CA VAL A 54 -6.73 -1.20 -7.15
C VAL A 54 -6.08 -2.58 -7.21
N GLU A 55 -6.52 -3.55 -6.42
CA GLU A 55 -5.97 -4.91 -6.45
C GLU A 55 -6.14 -5.59 -7.82
N THR A 56 -7.24 -5.29 -8.53
CA THR A 56 -7.51 -5.88 -9.86
C THR A 56 -6.71 -5.22 -10.99
N ILE A 57 -6.29 -3.97 -10.79
CA ILE A 57 -5.60 -3.16 -11.80
C ILE A 57 -4.08 -3.18 -11.57
N ALA A 58 -3.64 -3.18 -10.31
CA ALA A 58 -2.25 -3.17 -9.91
C ALA A 58 -1.56 -4.48 -10.34
N PRO A 59 -0.40 -4.41 -11.01
CA PRO A 59 0.34 -5.61 -11.36
C PRO A 59 0.85 -6.31 -10.10
N GLU A 60 0.63 -7.61 -10.00
CA GLU A 60 1.31 -8.46 -9.03
C GLU A 60 2.79 -8.59 -9.40
N LEU A 61 3.65 -8.04 -8.56
CA LEU A 61 5.10 -8.21 -8.68
C LEU A 61 5.52 -9.53 -8.04
N LYS A 62 6.17 -10.39 -8.83
CA LYS A 62 6.86 -11.59 -8.32
C LYS A 62 8.08 -11.17 -7.51
N ASP A 63 8.53 -12.03 -6.60
CA ASP A 63 9.74 -11.75 -5.80
C ASP A 63 11.02 -11.68 -6.65
N SER A 64 10.99 -12.22 -7.87
CA SER A 64 12.07 -12.13 -8.87
C SER A 64 11.91 -10.98 -9.87
N ALA A 65 10.97 -10.05 -9.63
CA ALA A 65 10.74 -8.94 -10.53
C ALA A 65 11.97 -8.02 -10.62
N ASN A 66 12.31 -7.62 -11.84
CA ASN A 66 13.41 -6.70 -12.08
C ASN A 66 12.97 -5.23 -11.92
N MET A 67 13.93 -4.31 -11.82
CA MET A 67 13.65 -2.88 -11.64
C MET A 67 12.80 -2.24 -12.76
N LYS A 68 12.76 -2.82 -13.97
CA LYS A 68 11.88 -2.34 -15.06
C LYS A 68 10.44 -2.73 -14.84
N GLU A 69 10.19 -3.96 -14.39
CA GLU A 69 8.85 -4.43 -14.01
C GLU A 69 8.33 -3.63 -12.82
N ILE A 70 9.17 -3.41 -11.81
CA ILE A 70 8.85 -2.58 -10.65
C ILE A 70 8.52 -1.14 -11.09
N GLY A 71 9.36 -0.51 -11.91
CA GLY A 71 9.12 0.84 -12.42
C GLY A 71 7.83 0.97 -13.22
N PHE A 72 7.48 -0.04 -14.02
CA PHE A 72 6.20 -0.08 -14.74
C PHE A 72 5.01 -0.15 -13.79
N ALA A 73 5.06 -1.04 -12.79
CA ALA A 73 3.99 -1.20 -11.82
C ALA A 73 3.75 0.08 -11.00
N VAL A 74 4.84 0.72 -10.55
CA VAL A 74 4.80 2.00 -9.81
C VAL A 74 4.17 3.12 -10.65
N GLU A 75 4.54 3.24 -11.93
CA GLU A 75 3.94 4.25 -12.83
C GLU A 75 2.45 4.00 -13.07
N LEU A 76 2.02 2.74 -13.17
CA LEU A 76 0.61 2.42 -13.31
C LEU A 76 -0.18 2.87 -12.06
N LEU A 77 0.31 2.55 -10.86
CA LEU A 77 -0.32 2.97 -9.62
C LEU A 77 -0.36 4.49 -9.46
N LEU A 78 0.72 5.20 -9.78
CA LEU A 78 0.73 6.67 -9.80
C LEU A 78 -0.31 7.23 -10.77
N SER A 79 -0.51 6.58 -11.92
CA SER A 79 -1.55 6.98 -12.88
C SER A 79 -2.96 6.80 -12.30
N ILE A 80 -3.22 5.71 -11.58
CA ILE A 80 -4.51 5.45 -10.94
C ILE A 80 -4.79 6.49 -9.87
N VAL A 81 -3.84 6.72 -8.96
CA VAL A 81 -3.95 7.72 -7.89
C VAL A 81 -4.22 9.12 -8.43
N LYS A 82 -3.54 9.52 -9.51
CA LYS A 82 -3.79 10.83 -10.16
C LYS A 82 -5.18 10.92 -10.81
N SER A 83 -5.64 9.82 -11.42
CA SER A 83 -6.97 9.79 -12.04
C SER A 83 -8.10 9.91 -11.01
N GLY A 84 -7.94 9.28 -9.84
CA GLY A 84 -8.89 9.42 -8.73
C GLY A 84 -8.89 10.82 -8.09
N GLN A 85 -7.82 11.60 -8.27
CA GLN A 85 -7.75 13.01 -7.87
C GLN A 85 -8.37 14.00 -8.88
N GLY A 86 -8.94 13.50 -9.99
CA GLY A 86 -9.54 14.34 -11.03
C GLY A 86 -8.53 15.02 -11.96
N GLU A 87 -7.26 14.61 -11.96
CA GLU A 87 -6.28 15.10 -12.93
C GLU A 87 -6.48 14.41 -14.30
N PRO A 88 -6.43 15.16 -15.42
CA PRO A 88 -6.47 14.56 -16.76
C PRO A 88 -5.17 13.81 -17.02
N VAL A 89 -5.18 12.49 -16.81
CA VAL A 89 -4.01 11.65 -17.04
C VAL A 89 -3.88 11.35 -18.54
N VAL A 90 -2.79 11.84 -19.15
CA VAL A 90 -2.36 11.40 -20.49
C VAL A 90 -1.24 10.37 -20.30
N PRO A 91 -1.52 9.06 -20.36
CA PRO A 91 -0.48 8.05 -20.21
C PRO A 91 0.53 8.15 -21.36
N ARG A 92 1.74 8.62 -21.07
CA ARG A 92 2.88 8.61 -22.00
C ARG A 92 3.73 7.37 -21.76
N PHE A 93 3.27 6.21 -22.23
CA PHE A 93 4.09 5.01 -22.22
C PHE A 93 4.94 4.91 -23.50
N ASN A 94 6.25 4.75 -23.33
CA ASN A 94 7.15 4.25 -24.37
C ASN A 94 8.06 3.20 -23.70
N LEU A 95 7.55 1.98 -23.52
CA LEU A 95 8.35 0.84 -23.09
C LEU A 95 7.87 -0.41 -23.83
N HIS A 96 8.82 -1.16 -24.39
CA HIS A 96 8.58 -2.44 -25.02
C HIS A 96 9.05 -3.52 -24.03
N LEU A 97 8.11 -4.19 -23.35
CA LEU A 97 8.38 -5.32 -22.47
C LEU A 97 8.01 -6.64 -23.18
N PRO A 98 8.98 -7.54 -23.46
CA PRO A 98 8.72 -8.77 -24.22
C PRO A 98 8.12 -9.93 -23.41
N HIS A 99 8.03 -9.84 -22.07
CA HIS A 99 7.61 -10.95 -21.20
C HIS A 99 6.22 -10.79 -20.57
N LEU A 100 5.60 -9.60 -20.64
CA LEU A 100 4.21 -9.40 -20.24
C LEU A 100 3.33 -9.74 -21.44
N ASN A 101 2.57 -10.84 -21.36
CA ASN A 101 1.67 -11.34 -22.38
C ASN A 101 0.41 -10.44 -22.57
N ARG A 102 0.57 -9.11 -22.42
CA ARG A 102 -0.46 -8.09 -22.50
C ARG A 102 0.04 -6.94 -23.38
N SER A 103 -0.27 -7.02 -24.68
CA SER A 103 -0.12 -5.90 -25.62
C SER A 103 -1.27 -4.91 -25.40
N LEU A 104 -1.10 -3.95 -24.49
CA LEU A 104 -2.01 -2.79 -24.44
C LEU A 104 -1.66 -1.83 -25.59
N ARG A 105 -2.29 -2.03 -26.75
CA ARG A 105 -2.32 -1.02 -27.82
C ARG A 105 -3.30 0.07 -27.42
N VAL A 106 -2.80 1.10 -26.77
CA VAL A 106 -3.53 2.37 -26.68
C VAL A 106 -3.39 3.08 -28.02
N TRP A 107 -4.52 3.29 -28.68
CA TRP A 107 -4.61 3.94 -29.98
C TRP A 107 -4.13 5.38 -29.87
N ARG A 108 -2.94 5.69 -30.43
CA ARG A 108 -2.61 7.07 -30.79
C ARG A 108 -3.55 7.46 -31.92
N THR A 109 -4.58 8.25 -31.62
CA THR A 109 -5.34 8.94 -32.64
C THR A 109 -4.41 9.89 -33.41
N GLY A 110 -4.25 9.60 -34.69
CA GLY A 110 -3.93 10.55 -35.77
C GLY A 110 -2.72 11.45 -35.60
N ARG A 111 -1.51 10.96 -35.94
CA ARG A 111 -0.53 11.86 -36.59
C ARG A 111 -0.93 11.95 -38.07
N PRO A 112 -1.28 13.14 -38.60
CA PRO A 112 -1.56 13.27 -40.02
C PRO A 112 -0.32 12.89 -40.84
N PRO A 113 -0.49 12.31 -42.04
CA PRO A 113 0.61 11.93 -42.90
C PRO A 113 1.47 13.17 -43.19
N ARG A 114 2.78 13.04 -42.98
CA ARG A 114 3.72 14.11 -43.36
C ARG A 114 3.60 14.34 -44.86
N PRO A 115 3.42 15.59 -45.32
CA PRO A 115 3.39 15.87 -46.75
C PRO A 115 4.70 15.44 -47.42
N PRO A 116 4.65 15.03 -48.70
CA PRO A 116 5.85 14.66 -49.43
C PRO A 116 6.84 15.82 -49.44
N ARG A 117 8.09 15.54 -49.06
CA ARG A 117 9.15 16.55 -49.11
C ARG A 117 9.37 16.95 -50.56
N PRO A 118 9.43 18.25 -50.89
CA PRO A 118 9.78 18.69 -52.23
C PRO A 118 11.19 18.21 -52.63
N PRO A 119 11.46 18.04 -53.93
CA PRO A 119 12.77 17.62 -54.41
C PRO A 119 13.82 18.62 -53.94
N ARG A 120 14.89 18.11 -53.30
CA ARG A 120 15.99 18.95 -52.85
C ARG A 120 16.68 19.54 -54.08
N PRO A 121 16.93 20.86 -54.13
CA PRO A 121 17.73 21.46 -55.18
C PRO A 121 19.16 20.87 -55.17
N PRO A 122 19.86 20.91 -56.33
CA PRO A 122 21.23 20.41 -56.42
C PRO A 122 22.11 21.11 -55.39
N ARG A 123 22.84 20.32 -54.60
CA ARG A 123 23.77 20.86 -53.60
C ARG A 123 24.86 21.65 -54.33
N PRO A 124 25.16 22.90 -53.95
CA PRO A 124 26.32 23.61 -54.48
C PRO A 124 27.60 22.85 -54.16
N PRO A 125 28.68 23.05 -54.96
CA PRO A 125 29.97 22.43 -54.71
C PRO A 125 30.43 22.77 -53.28
N ARG A 126 30.78 21.74 -52.51
CA ARG A 126 31.28 21.93 -51.14
C ARG A 126 32.56 22.78 -51.22
N PRO A 127 32.68 23.88 -50.46
CA PRO A 127 33.95 24.59 -50.36
C PRO A 127 35.02 23.64 -49.81
N PRO A 128 36.31 23.89 -50.12
CA PRO A 128 37.40 23.09 -49.57
C PRO A 128 37.26 23.05 -48.05
N ARG A 129 37.24 21.84 -47.48
CA ARG A 129 37.19 21.64 -46.04
C ARG A 129 38.43 22.30 -45.46
N VAL A 130 38.27 23.49 -44.88
CA VAL A 130 39.24 24.03 -43.94
C VAL A 130 39.25 23.03 -42.78
N ARG A 131 40.30 22.21 -42.72
CA ARG A 131 40.55 21.34 -41.59
C ARG A 131 40.99 22.25 -40.46
N TRP A 132 40.03 22.76 -39.71
CA TRP A 132 40.29 23.39 -38.43
C TRP A 132 40.94 22.32 -37.55
N SER A 133 42.25 22.38 -37.43
CA SER A 133 42.96 21.65 -36.39
C SER A 133 42.50 22.26 -35.07
N HIS A 134 41.49 21.65 -34.46
CA HIS A 134 41.10 21.92 -33.08
C HIS A 134 42.21 21.42 -32.16
N HIS A 135 43.32 22.15 -32.10
CA HIS A 135 44.29 22.06 -31.02
C HIS A 135 44.01 23.22 -30.06
N TYR A 136 42.94 23.06 -29.27
CA TYR A 136 42.77 23.82 -28.03
C TYR A 136 42.16 22.88 -26.98
N GLY A 137 42.99 22.55 -25.98
CA GLY A 137 42.68 22.12 -24.61
C GLY A 137 41.47 21.23 -24.37
N GLY A 138 41.71 19.92 -24.20
CA GLY A 138 40.78 19.01 -23.54
C GLY A 138 40.75 19.17 -22.01
N GLU A 139 41.84 19.66 -21.41
CA GLU A 139 42.06 19.66 -19.96
C GLU A 139 40.96 20.38 -19.16
N GLY A 140 40.58 21.60 -19.55
CA GLY A 140 39.58 22.38 -18.77
C GLY A 140 38.13 21.87 -18.83
N ARG A 141 37.80 20.91 -19.70
CA ARG A 141 36.47 20.27 -19.72
C ARG A 141 36.41 19.07 -18.80
N ASP A 142 37.51 18.35 -18.69
CA ASP A 142 37.64 17.21 -17.80
C ASP A 142 37.72 17.72 -16.35
N ASP A 143 38.43 18.82 -16.08
CA ASP A 143 38.46 19.48 -14.76
C ASP A 143 37.06 19.90 -14.27
N LEU A 144 36.24 20.47 -15.15
CA LEU A 144 34.87 20.90 -14.79
C LEU A 144 33.94 19.69 -14.56
N ARG A 145 34.19 18.60 -15.28
CA ARG A 145 33.45 17.35 -15.11
C ARG A 145 33.77 16.73 -13.75
N ASP A 146 35.05 16.68 -13.39
CA ASP A 146 35.52 16.09 -12.14
C ASP A 146 35.06 16.92 -10.92
N GLU A 147 35.02 18.26 -11.06
CA GLU A 147 34.45 19.12 -10.01
C GLU A 147 32.95 18.87 -9.80
N LEU A 148 32.19 18.75 -10.89
CA LEU A 148 30.76 18.46 -10.82
C LEU A 148 30.47 17.06 -10.24
N GLU A 149 31.32 16.08 -10.55
CA GLU A 149 31.22 14.72 -10.01
C GLU A 149 31.47 14.73 -8.51
N ARG A 150 32.50 15.45 -8.04
CA ARG A 150 32.79 15.61 -6.61
C ARG A 150 31.67 16.33 -5.85
N GLU A 151 31.12 17.43 -6.39
CA GLU A 151 29.97 18.12 -5.76
C GLU A 151 28.73 17.21 -5.68
N MET A 152 28.56 16.31 -6.66
CA MET A 152 27.44 15.38 -6.67
C MET A 152 27.62 14.29 -5.62
N GLU A 153 28.81 13.72 -5.51
CA GLU A 153 29.17 12.76 -4.47
C GLU A 153 28.97 13.35 -3.07
N GLU A 154 29.48 14.57 -2.82
CA GLU A 154 29.31 15.23 -1.51
C GLU A 154 27.83 15.47 -1.16
N LYS A 155 27.00 15.85 -2.14
CA LYS A 155 25.55 15.99 -1.92
C LYS A 155 24.85 14.66 -1.69
N ILE A 156 25.30 13.59 -2.34
CA ILE A 156 24.77 12.25 -2.10
C ILE A 156 25.09 11.83 -0.67
N ASP A 157 26.32 12.02 -0.22
CA ASP A 157 26.74 11.67 1.14
C ASP A 157 25.97 12.48 2.19
N GLN A 158 25.82 13.80 1.98
CA GLN A 158 25.04 14.66 2.88
C GLN A 158 23.56 14.25 2.96
N GLU A 159 22.95 13.86 1.85
CA GLU A 159 21.56 13.42 1.84
C GLU A 159 21.40 12.01 2.41
N GLN A 160 22.38 11.12 2.23
CA GLN A 160 22.41 9.82 2.90
C GLN A 160 22.48 9.97 4.42
N GLU A 161 23.41 10.79 4.93
CA GLU A 161 23.54 11.05 6.36
C GLU A 161 22.24 11.66 6.93
N ARG A 162 21.61 12.60 6.21
CA ARG A 162 20.30 13.15 6.61
C ARG A 162 19.20 12.09 6.64
N PHE A 163 19.19 11.19 5.67
CA PHE A 163 18.20 10.12 5.60
C PHE A 163 18.37 9.13 6.75
N GLU A 164 19.60 8.72 7.06
CA GLU A 164 19.93 7.85 8.18
C GLU A 164 19.47 8.46 9.51
N ASN A 165 19.79 9.72 9.76
CA ASN A 165 19.33 10.44 10.95
C ASN A 165 17.79 10.52 11.05
N GLN A 166 17.09 10.66 9.92
CA GLN A 166 15.63 10.68 9.90
C GLN A 166 15.04 9.28 10.17
N VAL A 167 15.67 8.22 9.66
CA VAL A 167 15.25 6.84 9.92
C VAL A 167 15.39 6.53 11.40
N GLU A 168 16.55 6.83 12.00
CA GLU A 168 16.79 6.62 13.44
C GLU A 168 15.76 7.39 14.29
N ALA A 169 15.50 8.67 13.98
CA ALA A 169 14.49 9.46 14.68
C ALA A 169 13.04 8.98 14.48
N ILE A 170 12.76 8.22 13.42
CA ILE A 170 11.45 7.57 13.20
C ILE A 170 11.38 6.26 14.00
N GLU A 171 12.46 5.48 14.03
CA GLU A 171 12.56 4.25 14.81
C GLU A 171 12.36 4.52 16.30
N ASP A 172 13.04 5.54 16.85
CA ASP A 172 12.85 5.99 18.24
C ASP A 172 11.39 6.31 18.56
N LYS A 173 10.70 7.02 17.65
CA LYS A 173 9.28 7.37 17.83
C LYS A 173 8.37 6.16 17.72
N ILE A 174 8.72 5.17 16.90
CA ILE A 174 7.96 3.93 16.79
C ILE A 174 8.09 3.13 18.08
N GLU A 175 9.28 3.08 18.69
CA GLU A 175 9.48 2.45 19.99
C GLU A 175 8.67 3.16 21.08
N GLU A 176 8.74 4.50 21.16
CA GLU A 176 7.94 5.27 22.12
C GLU A 176 6.42 5.06 21.94
N LEU A 177 5.94 4.92 20.70
CA LEU A 177 4.54 4.63 20.42
C LEU A 177 4.15 3.20 20.79
N ARG A 178 5.05 2.23 20.64
CA ARG A 178 4.81 0.85 21.07
C ARG A 178 4.67 0.77 22.59
N ASP A 179 5.59 1.40 23.31
CA ASP A 179 5.53 1.44 24.78
C ASP A 179 4.21 2.05 25.26
N LYS A 180 3.75 3.16 24.65
CA LYS A 180 2.44 3.77 24.97
C LYS A 180 1.25 2.87 24.62
N ILE A 181 1.34 2.10 23.54
CA ILE A 181 0.28 1.15 23.17
C ILE A 181 0.19 0.03 24.19
N ASP A 182 1.34 -0.49 24.62
CA ASP A 182 1.38 -1.56 25.63
C ASP A 182 0.86 -1.06 26.98
N GLU A 183 1.26 0.14 27.43
CA GLU A 183 0.69 0.77 28.63
C GLU A 183 -0.85 0.94 28.56
N LEU A 184 -1.38 1.33 27.38
CA LEU A 184 -2.83 1.46 27.19
C LEU A 184 -3.54 0.12 27.15
N ARG A 185 -2.88 -0.94 26.66
CA ARG A 185 -3.43 -2.31 26.66
C ARG A 185 -3.52 -2.84 28.07
N ASP A 186 -2.44 -2.73 28.84
CA ASP A 186 -2.40 -3.15 30.25
C ASP A 186 -3.50 -2.41 31.05
N ALA A 187 -3.64 -1.10 30.88
CA ALA A 187 -4.69 -0.32 31.55
C ALA A 187 -6.12 -0.69 31.11
N LEU A 188 -6.31 -1.23 29.90
CA LEU A 188 -7.60 -1.73 29.44
C LEU A 188 -7.89 -3.13 29.99
N GLU A 189 -6.87 -3.99 30.09
CA GLU A 189 -6.97 -5.32 30.72
C GLU A 189 -7.35 -5.17 32.19
N ASP A 190 -6.66 -4.30 32.95
CA ASP A 190 -6.98 -4.02 34.36
C ASP A 190 -8.45 -3.58 34.55
N ARG A 191 -8.96 -2.72 33.67
CA ARG A 191 -10.37 -2.26 33.73
C ARG A 191 -11.37 -3.35 33.36
N LEU A 192 -11.00 -4.24 32.43
CA LEU A 192 -11.86 -5.36 32.06
C LEU A 192 -11.98 -6.35 33.21
N ASP A 193 -10.88 -6.60 33.92
CA ASP A 193 -10.86 -7.45 35.10
C ASP A 193 -11.69 -6.82 36.24
N GLU A 194 -11.53 -5.52 36.52
CA GLU A 194 -12.39 -4.82 37.51
C GLU A 194 -13.89 -4.92 37.17
N ILE A 195 -14.26 -4.72 35.90
CA ILE A 195 -15.65 -4.85 35.45
C ILE A 195 -16.14 -6.28 35.63
N ARG A 196 -15.31 -7.27 35.29
CA ARG A 196 -15.67 -8.68 35.42
C ARG A 196 -15.92 -9.05 36.88
N ASP A 197 -15.04 -8.64 37.78
CA ASP A 197 -15.19 -8.89 39.22
C ASP A 197 -16.47 -8.24 39.76
N GLU A 198 -16.78 -7.00 39.37
CA GLU A 198 -18.04 -6.33 39.75
C GLU A 198 -19.31 -7.05 39.24
N TYR A 199 -19.22 -7.68 38.07
CA TYR A 199 -20.34 -8.46 37.52
C TYR A 199 -20.48 -9.82 38.21
N GLU A 200 -19.37 -10.46 38.57
CA GLU A 200 -19.35 -11.74 39.29
C GLU A 200 -19.95 -11.55 40.69
N GLU A 201 -19.56 -10.51 41.43
CA GLU A 201 -20.13 -10.16 42.75
C GLU A 201 -21.64 -9.87 42.69
N LYS A 202 -22.12 -9.10 41.70
CA LYS A 202 -23.56 -8.83 41.54
C LYS A 202 -24.37 -10.05 41.13
N PHE A 203 -23.75 -11.00 40.42
CA PHE A 203 -24.41 -12.24 40.05
C PHE A 203 -24.56 -13.14 41.28
N GLU A 204 -23.52 -13.26 42.10
CA GLU A 204 -23.55 -13.97 43.37
C GLU A 204 -24.61 -13.38 44.32
N GLU A 205 -24.69 -12.05 44.46
CA GLU A 205 -25.74 -11.39 45.26
C GLU A 205 -27.17 -11.70 44.75
N LEU A 206 -27.36 -11.78 43.44
CA LEU A 206 -28.66 -12.12 42.85
C LEU A 206 -29.02 -13.59 43.05
N GLU A 207 -28.04 -14.48 43.01
CA GLU A 207 -28.23 -15.92 43.24
C GLU A 207 -28.58 -16.20 44.70
N GLU A 208 -27.86 -15.59 45.66
CA GLU A 208 -28.22 -15.68 47.09
C GLU A 208 -29.63 -15.13 47.35
N ALA A 209 -29.99 -13.98 46.76
CA ALA A 209 -31.33 -13.41 46.93
C ALA A 209 -32.44 -14.29 46.33
N ALA A 210 -32.16 -15.02 45.26
CA ALA A 210 -33.11 -15.96 44.65
C ALA A 210 -33.28 -17.23 45.49
N GLU A 211 -32.21 -17.75 46.09
CA GLU A 211 -32.27 -18.89 47.01
C GLU A 211 -33.04 -18.55 48.29
N GLU A 212 -32.89 -17.32 48.81
CA GLU A 212 -33.64 -16.86 50.00
C GLU A 212 -35.15 -16.71 49.73
N GLU A 213 -35.55 -16.27 48.52
CA GLU A 213 -36.97 -16.26 48.11
C GLU A 213 -37.57 -17.67 47.94
N GLU A 214 -36.77 -18.66 47.53
CA GLU A 214 -37.23 -20.05 47.35
C GLU A 214 -37.41 -20.79 48.69
N GLU A 215 -36.62 -20.47 49.73
CA GLU A 215 -36.80 -21.02 51.09
C GLU A 215 -38.00 -20.42 51.85
N ASP A 216 -38.45 -19.21 51.49
CA ASP A 216 -39.54 -18.49 52.16
C ASP A 216 -40.95 -18.78 51.58
N GLU A 217 -41.10 -19.68 50.59
CA GLU A 217 -42.41 -20.22 50.19
C GLU A 217 -42.84 -21.36 51.15
N PRO A 218 -43.78 -21.15 52.10
CA PRO A 218 -44.30 -22.23 52.90
C PRO A 218 -45.12 -23.18 52.01
N GLU A 219 -44.67 -24.44 51.88
CA GLU A 219 -45.51 -25.56 51.42
C GLU A 219 -46.79 -25.60 52.28
N LYS A 220 -47.85 -25.01 51.75
CA LYS A 220 -49.21 -25.16 52.25
C LYS A 220 -49.84 -26.35 51.53
N ASP A 221 -50.04 -27.41 52.31
CA ASP A 221 -51.21 -28.29 52.30
C ASP A 221 -51.75 -28.73 50.92
N ASP A 222 -51.24 -29.85 50.40
CA ASP A 222 -51.97 -30.70 49.45
C ASP A 222 -52.61 -31.90 50.20
N GLU A 223 -53.53 -31.60 51.14
CA GLU A 223 -54.57 -32.55 51.58
C GLU A 223 -55.90 -32.19 50.89
N ASP A 224 -56.08 -32.54 49.62
CA ASP A 224 -57.41 -32.84 49.05
C ASP A 224 -57.30 -33.31 47.58
N ARG A 225 -56.97 -34.60 47.41
CA ARG A 225 -57.10 -35.29 46.12
C ARG A 225 -58.32 -36.20 46.17
N PRO A 226 -59.47 -35.83 45.57
CA PRO A 226 -60.60 -36.74 45.52
C PRO A 226 -60.29 -37.88 44.53
N SER A 227 -60.22 -39.09 45.07
CA SER A 227 -60.24 -40.34 44.32
C SER A 227 -61.55 -40.45 43.54
N VAL A 228 -61.48 -40.34 42.22
CA VAL A 228 -62.58 -40.67 41.32
C VAL A 228 -62.32 -42.07 40.80
N ASP A 229 -62.86 -43.05 41.51
CA ASP A 229 -63.06 -44.41 41.00
C ASP A 229 -64.44 -44.51 40.33
N ASP A 230 -64.42 -45.17 39.17
CA ASP A 230 -65.49 -45.88 38.46
C ASP A 230 -66.72 -45.12 37.92
N GLU A 231 -66.97 -45.21 36.61
CA GLU A 231 -67.96 -46.14 36.04
C GLU A 231 -68.21 -45.85 34.53
N ASP A 232 -68.29 -46.94 33.76
CA ASP A 232 -69.07 -47.18 32.54
C ASP A 232 -68.70 -46.62 31.13
N LEU A 233 -68.25 -47.58 30.30
CA LEU A 233 -68.37 -47.86 28.85
C LEU A 233 -69.53 -47.19 28.04
N PRO A 234 -69.56 -47.20 26.66
CA PRO A 234 -69.06 -48.25 25.77
C PRO A 234 -68.42 -47.85 24.41
N ASP A 235 -67.97 -48.92 23.74
CA ASP A 235 -67.34 -49.13 22.44
C ASP A 235 -67.90 -48.43 21.18
N GLU A 236 -66.93 -48.07 20.30
CA GLU A 236 -66.92 -48.17 18.81
C GLU A 236 -67.96 -47.39 17.96
N PRO A 237 -67.77 -47.19 16.62
CA PRO A 237 -66.81 -47.85 15.72
C PRO A 237 -66.01 -46.94 14.75
N ASN A 238 -64.98 -47.57 14.20
CA ASN A 238 -64.24 -47.20 12.99
C ASN A 238 -65.12 -46.75 11.82
N GLY A 239 -64.67 -45.70 11.13
CA GLY A 239 -65.06 -45.31 9.78
C GLY A 239 -63.84 -44.85 8.99
#